data_AF-A0A1Y6B6U8-F1
#
_entry.id   AF-A0A1Y6B6U8-F1
#
_cell.length_a   1.000
_cell.length_b   1.000
_cell.length_c   1.000
_cell.angle_alpha   90.00
_cell.angle_beta   90.00
_cell.angle_gamma   90.00
#
_symmetry.space_group_name_H-M   'P 1'
#
loop_
_entity.id
_entity.type
_entity.pdbx_description
1 polymer ?
#
loop_
_entity_poly.entity_id
_entity_poly.type
_entity_poly.pdbx_seq_one_letter_code
_entity_poly.pdbx_strand_id
1 'polypeptide(L)'
;MKIGLFVWVDLVEQILQQIEKTLRVYLHRGEKAIEAFQKGELDEAIEHLTWRKAAYHNLLVLDDQAVRSQPGYFSGDVFSSLWHLIRESSQTLESLVSVHCESLGQQLSKLQNQRTKINKFKSIHDRTQRFQREV
;
A
#
# COMPACT_ATOMS: atom_id res chain seq x y z
N MET A 1 -40.89 -22.38 -19.88
CA MET A 1 -39.47 -21.95 -19.90
C MET A 1 -39.35 -20.58 -19.23
N LYS A 2 -39.10 -20.53 -17.91
CA LYS A 2 -38.77 -19.31 -17.14
C LYS A 2 -37.45 -19.44 -16.36
N ILE A 3 -36.75 -20.57 -16.53
CA ILE A 3 -35.60 -20.97 -15.70
C ILE A 3 -34.34 -20.16 -16.06
N GLY A 4 -34.17 -19.79 -17.33
CA GLY A 4 -32.95 -19.07 -17.78
C GLY A 4 -32.83 -17.63 -17.29
N LEU A 5 -33.95 -16.94 -17.00
CA LEU A 5 -33.94 -15.56 -16.54
C LEU A 5 -33.63 -15.44 -15.04
N PHE A 6 -34.06 -16.42 -14.25
CA PHE A 6 -33.85 -16.45 -12.80
C PHE A 6 -32.37 -16.72 -12.45
N VAL A 7 -31.74 -17.68 -13.14
CA VAL A 7 -30.33 -18.03 -12.95
C VAL A 7 -29.38 -16.87 -13.33
N TRP A 8 -29.77 -16.06 -14.32
CA TRP A 8 -28.94 -14.93 -14.76
C TRP A 8 -28.95 -13.77 -13.77
N VAL A 9 -30.09 -13.47 -13.14
CA VAL A 9 -30.21 -12.44 -12.09
C VAL A 9 -29.42 -12.83 -10.85
N ASP A 10 -29.52 -14.09 -10.41
CA ASP A 10 -28.77 -14.59 -9.24
C ASP A 10 -27.25 -14.52 -9.44
N LEU A 11 -26.76 -14.79 -10.66
CA LEU A 11 -25.33 -14.74 -10.97
C LEU A 11 -24.79 -13.30 -10.94
N VAL A 12 -25.54 -12.35 -11.51
CA VAL A 12 -25.14 -10.93 -11.50
C VAL A 12 -25.10 -10.40 -10.07
N GLU A 13 -26.11 -10.71 -9.26
CA GLU A 13 -26.15 -10.29 -7.85
C GLU A 13 -24.96 -10.86 -7.06
N GLN A 14 -24.60 -12.13 -7.27
CA GLN A 14 -23.42 -12.73 -6.65
C GLN A 14 -22.12 -12.03 -7.03
N ILE A 15 -21.95 -11.66 -8.31
CA ILE A 15 -20.78 -10.93 -8.78
C ILE A 15 -20.70 -9.56 -8.08
N LEU A 16 -21.81 -8.82 -8.01
CA LEU A 16 -21.84 -7.52 -7.34
C LEU A 16 -21.52 -7.61 -5.85
N GLN A 17 -22.05 -8.62 -5.15
CA GLN A 17 -21.72 -8.87 -3.75
C GLN A 17 -20.22 -9.20 -3.56
N GLN A 18 -19.62 -9.96 -4.49
CA GLN A 18 -18.19 -10.25 -4.46
C GLN A 18 -17.34 -8.99 -4.72
N ILE A 19 -17.77 -8.12 -5.64
CA ILE A 19 -17.10 -6.82 -5.88
C ILE A 19 -17.16 -5.96 -4.63
N GLU A 20 -18.34 -5.80 -4.04
CA GLU A 20 -18.50 -5.01 -2.82
C GLU A 20 -17.60 -5.52 -1.69
N LYS A 21 -17.60 -6.84 -1.47
CA LYS A 21 -16.73 -7.49 -0.48
C LYS A 21 -15.26 -7.20 -0.77
N THR A 22 -14.85 -7.28 -2.03
CA THR A 22 -13.46 -7.04 -2.44
C THR A 22 -13.06 -5.58 -2.24
N LEU A 23 -13.94 -4.62 -2.56
CA LEU A 23 -13.73 -3.20 -2.30
C LEU A 23 -13.60 -2.91 -0.81
N ARG A 24 -14.43 -3.53 0.03
CA ARG A 24 -14.33 -3.41 1.49
C ARG A 24 -13.02 -3.97 2.03
N VAL A 25 -12.56 -5.12 1.52
CA VAL A 25 -11.24 -5.66 1.88
C VAL A 25 -10.12 -4.71 1.45
N TYR A 26 -10.20 -4.17 0.23
CA TYR A 26 -9.23 -3.21 -0.28
C TYR A 26 -9.14 -1.96 0.61
N LEU A 27 -10.30 -1.38 0.98
CA LEU A 27 -10.39 -0.23 1.87
C LEU A 27 -9.82 -0.55 3.26
N HIS A 28 -10.25 -1.66 3.86
CA HIS A 28 -9.80 -2.08 5.19
C HIS A 28 -8.28 -2.27 5.26
N ARG A 29 -7.67 -2.88 4.24
CA ARG A 29 -6.20 -3.01 4.17
C ARG A 29 -5.52 -1.65 4.01
N GLY A 30 -6.19 -0.70 3.37
CA GLY A 30 -5.77 0.69 3.31
C GLY A 30 -5.73 1.37 4.67
N GLU A 31 -6.82 1.27 5.42
CA GLU A 31 -6.92 1.81 6.78
C GLU A 31 -5.85 1.22 7.70
N LYS A 32 -5.63 -0.10 7.63
CA LYS A 32 -4.60 -0.77 8.41
C LYS A 32 -3.18 -0.33 8.04
N ALA A 33 -2.91 -0.11 6.74
CA ALA A 33 -1.63 0.45 6.32
C ALA A 33 -1.43 1.89 6.85
N ILE A 34 -2.48 2.72 6.85
CA ILE A 34 -2.45 4.08 7.43
C ILE A 34 -2.13 4.01 8.93
N GLU A 35 -2.83 3.17 9.68
CA GLU A 35 -2.58 2.97 11.12
C GLU A 35 -1.11 2.57 11.39
N ALA A 36 -0.58 1.61 10.63
CA ALA A 36 0.80 1.15 10.76
C ALA A 36 1.81 2.27 10.43
N PHE A 37 1.57 3.06 9.36
CA PHE A 37 2.41 4.22 9.05
C PHE A 37 2.41 5.28 10.16
N GLN A 38 1.28 5.51 10.80
CA GLN A 38 1.15 6.47 11.92
C GLN A 38 1.91 5.99 13.17
N LYS A 39 2.01 4.68 13.38
CA LYS A 39 2.80 4.08 14.47
C LYS A 39 4.29 3.91 14.15
N GLY A 40 4.68 4.08 12.88
CA GLY A 40 6.05 3.84 12.41
C GLY A 40 6.38 2.36 12.17
N GLU A 41 5.36 1.50 12.10
CA GLU A 41 5.47 0.05 11.86
C GLU A 41 5.56 -0.22 10.35
N LEU A 42 6.70 0.09 9.74
CA LEU A 42 6.86 0.05 8.28
C LEU A 42 6.66 -1.35 7.67
N ASP A 43 7.16 -2.39 8.33
CA ASP A 43 7.02 -3.77 7.82
C ASP A 43 5.54 -4.20 7.79
N GLU A 44 4.78 -3.87 8.83
CA GLU A 44 3.33 -4.12 8.91
C GLU A 44 2.55 -3.29 7.87
N ALA A 45 2.94 -2.03 7.67
CA ALA A 45 2.37 -1.19 6.62
C ALA A 45 2.57 -1.82 5.22
N ILE A 46 3.77 -2.32 4.93
CA ILE A 46 4.11 -2.99 3.66
C ILE A 46 3.30 -4.28 3.49
N GLU A 47 3.13 -5.06 4.56
CA GLU A 47 2.30 -6.26 4.52
C GLU A 47 0.85 -5.92 4.14
N HIS A 48 0.26 -4.92 4.79
CA HIS A 48 -1.10 -4.48 4.50
C HIS A 48 -1.24 -3.92 3.07
N LEU A 49 -0.27 -3.16 2.57
CA LEU A 49 -0.24 -2.71 1.17
C LEU A 49 -0.15 -3.88 0.18
N THR A 50 0.57 -4.93 0.53
CA THR A 50 0.66 -6.15 -0.30
C THR A 50 -0.70 -6.83 -0.40
N TRP A 51 -1.41 -7.00 0.71
CA TRP A 51 -2.77 -7.54 0.71
C TRP A 51 -3.78 -6.62 0.00
N ARG A 52 -3.63 -5.30 0.14
CA ARG A 52 -4.43 -4.31 -0.60
C ARG A 52 -4.23 -4.46 -2.11
N LYS A 53 -2.99 -4.67 -2.57
CA LYS A 53 -2.68 -4.94 -3.98
C LYS A 53 -3.31 -6.24 -4.47
N ALA A 54 -3.28 -7.31 -3.67
CA ALA A 54 -3.95 -8.56 -4.02
C ALA A 54 -5.47 -8.37 -4.19
N ALA A 55 -6.12 -7.63 -3.28
CA ALA A 55 -7.54 -7.31 -3.40
C ALA A 55 -7.85 -6.51 -4.67
N TYR A 56 -6.98 -5.58 -5.08
CA TYR A 56 -7.12 -4.84 -6.33
C TYR A 56 -7.07 -5.75 -7.56
N HIS A 57 -6.14 -6.70 -7.61
CA HIS A 57 -6.08 -7.65 -8.73
C HIS A 57 -7.34 -8.52 -8.81
N ASN A 58 -7.87 -8.96 -7.67
CA ASN A 58 -9.15 -9.69 -7.64
C ASN A 58 -10.31 -8.80 -8.13
N LEU A 59 -10.32 -7.52 -7.74
CA LEU A 59 -11.32 -6.56 -8.19
C LEU A 59 -11.32 -6.42 -9.72
N LEU A 60 -10.14 -6.33 -10.35
CA LEU A 60 -10.05 -6.21 -11.82
C LEU A 60 -10.68 -7.39 -12.56
N VAL A 61 -10.53 -8.60 -12.02
CA VAL A 61 -11.14 -9.80 -12.60
C VAL A 61 -12.67 -9.75 -12.46
N LEU A 62 -13.17 -9.35 -11.29
CA LEU A 62 -14.60 -9.24 -11.05
C LEU A 62 -15.24 -8.09 -11.83
N ASP A 63 -14.53 -6.97 -11.99
CA ASP A 63 -14.99 -5.81 -12.76
C ASP A 63 -15.20 -6.17 -14.23
N ASP A 64 -14.25 -6.87 -14.87
CA ASP A 64 -14.42 -7.34 -16.25
C ASP A 64 -15.66 -8.24 -16.40
N GLN A 65 -15.95 -9.09 -15.41
CA GLN A 65 -17.16 -9.93 -15.41
C GLN A 65 -18.44 -9.12 -15.21
N ALA A 66 -18.43 -8.14 -14.31
CA ALA A 66 -19.58 -7.29 -14.03
C ALA A 66 -19.89 -6.34 -15.18
N VAL A 67 -18.89 -5.72 -15.82
CA VAL A 67 -19.10 -4.83 -16.97
C VAL A 67 -19.76 -5.56 -18.13
N ARG A 68 -19.38 -6.82 -18.38
CA ARG A 68 -19.98 -7.66 -19.43
C ARG A 68 -21.42 -8.08 -19.11
N SER A 69 -21.73 -8.27 -17.82
CA SER A 69 -23.02 -8.82 -17.38
C SER A 69 -24.04 -7.73 -17.04
N GLN A 70 -23.59 -6.60 -16.51
CA GLN A 70 -24.39 -5.43 -16.14
C GLN A 70 -23.57 -4.13 -16.32
N PRO A 71 -23.61 -3.54 -17.53
CA PRO A 71 -23.01 -2.24 -17.78
C PRO A 71 -23.57 -1.18 -16.82
N GLY A 72 -22.69 -0.36 -16.22
CA GLY A 72 -23.11 0.74 -15.35
C GLY A 72 -23.39 0.36 -13.89
N TYR A 73 -23.06 -0.86 -13.44
CA TYR A 73 -23.29 -1.30 -12.05
C TYR A 73 -22.67 -0.37 -10.98
N PHE A 74 -21.60 0.34 -11.32
CA PHE A 74 -20.89 1.28 -10.45
C PHE A 74 -21.71 2.53 -10.08
N SER A 75 -22.83 2.79 -10.75
CA SER A 75 -23.70 3.94 -10.48
C SER A 75 -24.58 3.77 -9.23
N GLY A 76 -24.57 2.60 -8.59
CA GLY A 76 -25.29 2.37 -7.33
C GLY A 76 -24.68 3.14 -6.15
N ASP A 77 -25.54 3.61 -5.24
CA ASP A 77 -25.16 4.43 -4.07
C ASP A 77 -24.05 3.81 -3.21
N VAL A 78 -24.08 2.48 -3.04
CA VAL A 78 -23.08 1.73 -2.28
C VAL A 78 -21.70 1.82 -2.93
N PHE A 79 -21.62 1.60 -4.24
CA PHE A 79 -20.34 1.64 -4.97
C PHE A 79 -19.79 3.05 -5.06
N SER A 80 -20.65 4.05 -5.27
CA SER A 80 -20.26 5.46 -5.24
C SER A 80 -19.64 5.85 -3.89
N SER A 81 -20.28 5.44 -2.79
CA SER A 81 -19.79 5.68 -1.43
C SER A 81 -18.44 4.99 -1.17
N LEU A 82 -18.31 3.72 -1.55
CA LEU A 82 -17.06 2.98 -1.42
C LEU A 82 -15.93 3.62 -2.24
N TRP A 83 -16.22 4.12 -3.45
CA TRP A 83 -15.22 4.79 -4.26
C TRP A 83 -14.72 6.08 -3.65
N HIS A 84 -15.61 6.87 -3.04
CA HIS A 84 -15.21 8.07 -2.31
C HIS A 84 -14.23 7.74 -1.18
N LEU A 85 -14.58 6.78 -0.32
CA LEU A 85 -13.73 6.35 0.80
C LEU A 85 -12.38 5.80 0.32
N ILE A 86 -12.38 5.01 -0.76
CA ILE A 86 -11.14 4.50 -1.35
C ILE A 86 -10.25 5.63 -1.85
N ARG A 87 -10.84 6.67 -2.48
CA ARG A 87 -10.09 7.82 -2.97
C ARG A 87 -9.44 8.59 -1.82
N GLU A 88 -10.18 8.87 -0.76
CA GLU A 88 -9.65 9.54 0.44
C GLU A 88 -8.54 8.74 1.12
N SER A 89 -8.75 7.42 1.28
CA SER A 89 -7.74 6.50 1.81
C SER A 89 -6.46 6.51 0.96
N SER A 90 -6.60 6.53 -0.37
CA SER A 90 -5.46 6.54 -1.30
C SER A 90 -4.65 7.82 -1.22
N GLN A 91 -5.32 8.98 -1.16
CA GLN A 91 -4.66 10.28 -0.99
C GLN A 91 -3.90 10.36 0.34
N THR A 92 -4.50 9.84 1.41
CA THR A 92 -3.87 9.79 2.73
C THR A 92 -2.61 8.92 2.72
N LEU A 93 -2.69 7.73 2.12
CA LEU A 93 -1.53 6.84 1.97
C LEU A 93 -0.42 7.46 1.12
N GLU A 94 -0.76 8.11 0.02
CA GLU A 94 0.22 8.77 -0.85
C GLU A 94 1.00 9.84 -0.07
N SER A 95 0.30 10.66 0.71
CA SER A 95 0.92 11.66 1.59
C SER A 95 1.85 11.01 2.63
N LEU A 96 1.38 9.96 3.31
CA LEU A 96 2.17 9.26 4.34
C LEU A 96 3.42 8.60 3.76
N VAL A 97 3.29 7.95 2.60
CA VAL A 97 4.42 7.33 1.89
C VAL A 97 5.44 8.39 1.49
N SER A 98 5.00 9.55 0.98
CA SER A 98 5.90 10.64 0.62
C SER A 98 6.71 11.13 1.83
N VAL A 99 6.03 11.39 2.95
CA VAL A 99 6.67 11.85 4.20
C VAL A 99 7.67 10.82 4.73
N HIS A 100 7.31 9.53 4.71
CA HIS A 100 8.22 8.47 5.15
C HIS A 100 9.43 8.30 4.23
N CYS A 101 9.25 8.38 2.91
CA CYS A 101 10.35 8.34 1.95
C CYS A 101 11.35 9.49 2.16
N GLU A 102 10.86 10.71 2.39
CA GLU A 102 11.69 11.86 2.71
C GLU A 102 12.46 11.67 4.02
N SER A 103 11.78 11.19 5.06
CA SER A 103 12.40 10.90 6.38
C SER A 103 13.52 9.86 6.26
N LEU A 104 13.26 8.74 5.55
CA LEU A 104 14.26 7.70 5.29
C LEU A 104 15.46 8.24 4.51
N GLY A 105 15.22 9.09 3.50
CA GLY A 105 16.29 9.76 2.74
C GLY A 105 17.17 10.64 3.63
N GLN A 106 16.57 11.39 4.54
CA GLN A 106 17.31 12.20 5.52
C GLN A 106 18.12 11.33 6.50
N GLN A 107 17.54 10.23 6.99
CA GLN A 107 18.24 9.28 7.86
C GLN A 107 19.43 8.63 7.16
N LEU A 108 19.26 8.20 5.90
CA LEU A 108 20.32 7.62 5.09
C LEU A 108 21.48 8.61 4.89
N SER A 109 21.16 9.86 4.56
CA SER A 109 22.17 10.93 4.42
C SER A 109 22.94 11.17 5.73
N LYS A 110 22.25 11.18 6.88
CA LYS A 110 22.90 11.27 8.20
C LYS A 110 23.84 10.09 8.45
N LEU A 111 23.41 8.86 8.15
CA LEU A 111 24.23 7.66 8.30
C LEU A 111 25.48 7.68 7.40
N GLN A 112 25.35 8.13 6.15
CA GLN A 112 26.48 8.30 5.24
C GLN A 112 27.50 9.32 5.76
N ASN A 113 27.01 10.44 6.31
CA ASN A 113 27.86 11.45 6.93
C ASN A 113 28.58 10.91 8.17
N GLN A 114 27.89 10.14 9.01
CA GLN A 114 28.48 9.47 10.18
C GLN A 114 29.55 8.46 9.75
N ARG A 115 29.26 7.62 8.74
CA ARG A 115 30.22 6.65 8.19
C ARG A 115 31.48 7.35 7.68
N THR A 116 31.32 8.49 6.98
CA THR A 116 32.45 9.29 6.49
C THR A 116 33.31 9.81 7.64
N LYS A 117 32.68 10.32 8.72
CA LYS A 117 33.40 10.77 9.92
C LYS A 117 34.16 9.63 10.60
N ILE A 118 33.53 8.46 10.75
CA ILE A 118 34.16 7.26 11.32
C ILE A 118 35.37 6.82 10.50
N ASN A 119 35.25 6.80 9.17
CA ASN A 119 36.34 6.43 8.28
C ASN A 119 37.53 7.40 8.39
N LYS A 120 37.26 8.72 8.48
CA LYS A 120 38.30 9.73 8.72
C LYS A 120 38.99 9.50 10.07
N PHE A 121 38.22 9.25 11.13
CA PHE A 121 38.77 8.97 12.46
C PHE A 121 39.66 7.72 12.45
N LYS A 122 39.19 6.60 11.86
CA LYS A 122 40.00 5.37 11.72
C LYS A 122 41.30 5.64 10.97
N SER A 123 41.23 6.35 9.85
CA SER A 123 42.42 6.72 9.05
C SER A 123 43.44 7.54 9.85
N ILE A 124 42.99 8.52 10.63
CA ILE A 124 43.87 9.32 11.50
C ILE A 124 44.47 8.45 12.60
N HIS A 125 43.65 7.64 13.27
CA HIS A 125 44.09 6.75 14.35
C HIS A 125 45.17 5.76 13.87
N ASP A 126 44.96 5.13 12.72
CA ASP A 126 45.93 4.20 12.12
C ASP A 126 47.26 4.89 11.78
N ARG A 127 47.21 6.13 11.27
CA ARG A 127 48.41 6.93 11.01
C ARG A 127 49.16 7.28 12.28
N THR A 128 48.45 7.71 13.33
CA THR A 128 49.05 8.04 14.63
C THR A 128 49.69 6.80 15.27
N GLN A 129 49.03 5.64 15.22
CA GLN A 129 49.62 4.40 15.73
C GLN A 129 50.88 3.98 14.98
N ARG A 130 50.93 4.13 13.65
CA ARG A 130 52.16 3.85 12.88
C ARG A 130 53.31 4.76 13.30
N PHE A 131 53.03 6.06 13.42
CA PHE A 131 54.03 7.04 13.83
C PHE A 131 54.60 6.74 15.23
N GLN A 132 53.75 6.29 16.17
CA GLN A 132 54.19 5.89 17.52
C GLN A 132 55.00 4.59 17.57
N ARG A 133 54.96 3.75 16.52
CA ARG A 133 55.76 2.51 16.45
C ARG A 133 57.10 2.69 15.75
N GLU A 134 57.23 3.75 14.95
CA GLU A 134 58.43 4.07 14.17
C GLU A 134 59.38 5.03 14.90
N VAL A 135 58.92 5.65 16.00
CA VAL A 135 59.71 6.45 16.96
C VAL A 135 60.07 5.58 18.16
#